data_AF-Q8SWI1-F1
#
_entry.id   AF-Q8SWI1-F1
#
_cell.length_a   1.000
_cell.length_b   1.000
_cell.length_c   1.000
_cell.angle_alpha   90.00
_cell.angle_beta   90.00
_cell.angle_gamma   90.00
#
_symmetry.space_group_name_H-M   'P 1'
#
loop_
_entity.id
_entity.type
_entity.pdbx_description
1 polymer ?
#
loop_
_entity_poly.entity_id
_entity_poly.type
_entity_poly.pdbx_seq_one_letter_code
_entity_poly.pdbx_strand_id
1 'polypeptide(L)'
;MECPSFYFALGSLFMAGISRTGCYPLLHIVSSISLLVFVYSREKARNIDFGMKILKHNDSILLFGSLFLESLLISRSAGRLGTRVFKAIAACGLTFSITLFCFTLRYVADNKVEGKKIQRSGPYKYARHPLYSALILYWASCCTYLSCFISLAAFLWFVNNRIFPRIKEREREMISISSEYTEYRKAVWSGIPMYK
;
A
#
# COMPACT_ATOMS: atom_id res chain seq x y z
N MET A 1 6.65 -3.54 -22.94
CA MET A 1 5.21 -3.27 -23.19
C MET A 1 4.42 -4.27 -22.36
N GLU A 2 3.58 -3.79 -21.43
CA GLU A 2 2.65 -4.68 -20.73
C GLU A 2 1.53 -5.13 -21.70
N CYS A 3 1.09 -6.38 -21.59
CA CYS A 3 0.15 -6.99 -22.54
C CYS A 3 -1.26 -6.40 -22.32
N PRO A 4 -2.01 -5.99 -23.37
CA PRO A 4 -3.38 -5.47 -23.23
C PRO A 4 -4.32 -6.40 -22.43
N SER A 5 -4.10 -7.71 -22.54
CA SER A 5 -4.84 -8.72 -21.79
C SER A 5 -4.65 -8.61 -20.27
N PHE A 6 -3.49 -8.13 -19.80
CA PHE A 6 -3.21 -7.92 -18.39
C PHE A 6 -4.08 -6.81 -17.80
N TYR A 7 -4.17 -5.65 -18.48
CA TYR A 7 -5.04 -4.56 -18.03
C TYR A 7 -6.52 -4.94 -18.08
N PHE A 8 -6.92 -5.68 -19.12
CA PHE A 8 -8.27 -6.21 -19.23
C PHE A 8 -8.62 -7.15 -18.05
N ALA A 9 -7.69 -8.04 -17.67
CA ALA A 9 -7.86 -8.92 -16.53
C ALA A 9 -8.00 -8.16 -15.20
N LEU A 10 -7.15 -7.15 -14.96
CA LEU A 10 -7.25 -6.30 -13.76
C LEU A 10 -8.58 -5.53 -13.71
N GLY A 11 -9.03 -4.98 -14.85
CA GLY A 11 -10.33 -4.30 -14.95
C GLY A 11 -11.50 -5.25 -14.68
N SER A 12 -11.41 -6.48 -15.19
CA SER A 12 -12.42 -7.52 -14.97
C SER A 12 -12.51 -7.93 -13.50
N LEU A 13 -11.37 -8.13 -12.84
CA LEU A 13 -11.30 -8.43 -11.40
C LEU A 13 -11.86 -7.28 -10.54
N PHE A 14 -11.55 -6.04 -10.92
CA PHE A 14 -12.09 -4.86 -10.25
C PHE A 14 -13.61 -4.80 -10.34
N MET A 15 -14.16 -4.93 -11.55
CA MET A 15 -15.61 -4.94 -11.80
C MET A 15 -16.32 -6.11 -11.13
N ALA A 16 -15.70 -7.29 -11.13
CA ALA A 16 -16.24 -8.47 -10.44
C ALA A 16 -16.45 -8.20 -8.94
N GLY A 17 -15.48 -7.55 -8.28
CA GLY A 17 -15.62 -7.18 -6.86
C GLY A 17 -16.70 -6.15 -6.58
N ILE A 18 -16.88 -5.16 -7.45
CA ILE A 18 -17.95 -4.16 -7.31
C ILE A 18 -19.33 -4.80 -7.54
N SER A 19 -19.45 -5.70 -8.52
CA SER A 19 -20.73 -6.31 -8.88
C SER A 19 -21.30 -7.25 -7.80
N ARG A 20 -20.47 -7.72 -6.85
CA ARG A 20 -20.86 -8.70 -5.82
C ARG A 20 -20.75 -8.14 -4.40
N THR A 21 -21.17 -6.89 -4.22
CA THR A 21 -20.96 -6.03 -3.03
C THR A 21 -21.47 -6.57 -1.68
N GLY A 22 -22.29 -7.63 -1.65
CA GLY A 22 -22.94 -8.10 -0.42
C GLY A 22 -22.37 -9.38 0.22
N CYS A 23 -21.75 -10.28 -0.56
CA CYS A 23 -21.54 -11.66 -0.10
C CYS A 23 -20.08 -12.05 0.14
N TYR A 24 -19.11 -11.33 -0.43
CA TYR A 24 -17.71 -11.76 -0.43
C TYR A 24 -16.75 -10.62 -0.11
N PRO A 25 -16.50 -10.31 1.18
CA PRO A 25 -15.56 -9.27 1.61
C PRO A 25 -14.15 -9.44 1.01
N LEU A 26 -13.72 -10.69 0.79
CA LEU A 26 -12.44 -10.99 0.14
C LEU A 26 -12.39 -10.47 -1.31
N LEU A 27 -13.50 -10.52 -2.03
CA LEU A 27 -13.57 -10.05 -3.40
C LEU A 27 -13.42 -8.52 -3.49
N HIS A 28 -13.84 -7.78 -2.45
CA HIS A 28 -13.56 -6.33 -2.37
C HIS A 28 -12.06 -6.07 -2.28
N ILE A 29 -11.33 -6.87 -1.50
CA ILE A 29 -9.87 -6.74 -1.36
C ILE A 29 -9.18 -7.14 -2.67
N VAL A 30 -9.60 -8.22 -3.32
CA VAL A 30 -9.06 -8.59 -4.65
C VAL A 30 -9.30 -7.47 -5.67
N SER A 31 -10.49 -6.87 -5.66
CA SER A 31 -10.83 -5.73 -6.52
C SER A 31 -9.96 -4.51 -6.22
N SER A 32 -9.82 -4.09 -4.96
CA SER A 32 -8.98 -2.95 -4.62
C SER A 32 -7.50 -3.17 -4.91
N ILE A 33 -7.00 -4.40 -4.76
CA ILE A 33 -5.61 -4.72 -5.14
C ILE A 33 -5.45 -4.68 -6.66
N SER A 34 -6.43 -5.18 -7.41
CA SER A 34 -6.42 -5.09 -8.87
C SER A 34 -6.36 -3.63 -9.33
N LEU A 35 -7.09 -2.73 -8.66
CA LEU A 35 -7.01 -1.29 -8.89
C LEU A 35 -5.62 -0.71 -8.58
N LEU A 36 -5.05 -1.02 -7.41
CA LEU A 36 -3.72 -0.52 -7.03
C LEU A 36 -2.63 -1.00 -8.00
N VAL A 37 -2.68 -2.28 -8.39
CA VAL A 37 -1.76 -2.86 -9.38
C VAL A 37 -1.94 -2.18 -10.72
N PHE A 38 -3.18 -1.98 -11.19
CA PHE A 38 -3.47 -1.28 -12.44
C PHE A 38 -2.87 0.13 -12.45
N VAL A 39 -3.12 0.91 -11.40
CA VAL A 39 -2.61 2.29 -11.27
C VAL A 39 -1.08 2.30 -11.21
N TYR A 40 -0.47 1.40 -10.45
CA TYR A 40 0.98 1.26 -10.38
C TYR A 40 1.61 0.89 -11.73
N SER A 41 1.07 -0.13 -12.40
CA SER A 41 1.53 -0.60 -13.71
C SER A 41 1.39 0.47 -14.79
N ARG A 42 0.28 1.21 -14.80
CA ARG A 42 0.06 2.33 -15.72
C ARG A 42 1.13 3.40 -15.58
N GLU A 43 1.44 3.84 -14.36
CA GLU A 43 2.46 4.87 -14.16
C GLU A 43 3.87 4.32 -14.40
N LYS A 44 4.13 3.05 -14.07
CA LYS A 44 5.41 2.40 -14.40
C LYS A 44 5.63 2.33 -15.92
N ALA A 45 4.58 2.07 -16.71
CA ALA A 45 4.63 2.06 -18.17
C ALA A 45 4.97 3.44 -18.77
N ARG A 46 4.76 4.53 -18.02
CA ARG A 46 5.19 5.89 -18.39
C ARG A 46 6.67 6.17 -18.09
N ASN A 47 7.49 5.13 -17.92
CA ASN A 47 8.92 5.20 -17.54
C ASN A 47 9.18 5.93 -16.21
N ILE A 48 8.19 5.94 -15.32
CA ILE A 48 8.39 6.42 -13.96
C ILE A 48 9.04 5.28 -13.20
N ASP A 49 10.38 5.21 -13.26
CA ASP A 49 11.14 4.49 -12.25
C ASP A 49 10.88 5.15 -10.89
N PHE A 50 10.00 4.53 -10.10
CA PHE A 50 9.70 4.97 -8.75
C PHE A 50 10.92 4.81 -7.83
N GLY A 51 11.99 4.15 -8.31
CA GLY A 51 13.16 3.79 -7.53
C GLY A 51 12.84 2.82 -6.40
N MET A 52 11.55 2.58 -6.09
CA MET A 52 11.03 1.87 -4.94
C MET A 52 10.57 0.47 -5.35
N LYS A 53 11.34 -0.54 -4.92
CA LYS A 53 10.87 -1.93 -4.90
C LYS A 53 9.96 -2.09 -3.68
N ILE A 54 8.70 -1.69 -3.87
CA ILE A 54 7.69 -1.61 -2.82
C ILE A 54 7.52 -2.95 -2.10
N LEU A 55 7.34 -4.04 -2.84
CA LEU A 55 7.20 -5.39 -2.32
C LEU A 55 7.86 -6.38 -3.27
N LYS A 56 8.63 -7.35 -2.75
CA LYS A 56 9.13 -8.45 -3.59
C LYS A 56 7.96 -9.40 -3.88
N HIS A 57 8.00 -10.10 -5.01
CA HIS A 57 6.95 -11.04 -5.38
C HIS A 57 6.67 -12.08 -4.27
N ASN A 58 7.73 -12.64 -3.66
CA ASN A 58 7.61 -13.61 -2.56
C ASN A 58 6.96 -13.00 -1.31
N ASP A 59 7.27 -11.74 -1.01
CA ASP A 59 6.67 -11.01 0.10
C ASP A 59 5.16 -10.80 -0.15
N SER A 60 4.78 -10.46 -1.39
CA SER A 60 3.38 -10.33 -1.80
C SER A 60 2.62 -11.65 -1.64
N ILE A 61 3.20 -12.76 -2.11
CA ILE A 61 2.58 -14.09 -2.00
C ILE A 61 2.36 -14.47 -0.54
N LEU A 62 3.34 -14.21 0.33
CA LEU A 62 3.23 -14.53 1.76
C LEU A 62 2.08 -13.75 2.41
N LEU A 63 2.03 -12.42 2.22
CA LEU A 63 1.02 -11.56 2.84
C LEU A 63 -0.39 -11.87 2.32
N PHE A 64 -0.53 -12.09 1.01
CA PHE A 64 -1.81 -12.49 0.44
C PHE A 64 -2.23 -13.89 0.86
N GLY A 65 -1.30 -14.82 0.85
CA GLY A 65 -1.55 -16.22 1.19
C GLY A 65 -2.02 -16.36 2.63
N SER A 66 -1.36 -15.67 3.59
CA SER A 66 -1.78 -15.68 4.99
C SER A 66 -3.16 -15.06 5.17
N LEU A 67 -3.41 -13.90 4.53
CA LEU A 67 -4.69 -13.21 4.60
C LEU A 67 -5.83 -14.06 4.00
N PHE A 68 -5.59 -14.66 2.84
CA PHE A 68 -6.55 -15.52 2.17
C PHE A 68 -6.87 -16.75 3.01
N LEU A 69 -5.84 -17.45 3.51
CA LEU A 69 -6.01 -18.65 4.33
C LEU A 69 -6.80 -18.36 5.61
N GLU A 70 -6.42 -17.31 6.35
CA GLU A 70 -7.11 -16.93 7.58
C GLU A 70 -8.56 -16.50 7.31
N SER A 71 -8.81 -15.78 6.21
CA SER A 71 -10.16 -15.34 5.86
C SER A 71 -11.12 -16.51 5.61
N LEU A 72 -10.63 -17.62 5.03
CA LEU A 72 -11.43 -18.83 4.83
C LEU A 72 -11.80 -19.48 6.16
N LEU A 73 -10.90 -19.42 7.16
CA LEU A 73 -11.12 -19.98 8.49
C LEU A 73 -12.07 -19.11 9.32
N ILE A 74 -11.89 -17.79 9.31
CA ILE A 74 -12.64 -16.84 10.15
C ILE A 74 -14.06 -16.59 9.63
N SER A 75 -14.32 -16.73 8.32
CA SER A 75 -15.64 -16.52 7.72
C SER A 75 -16.75 -17.40 8.33
N ARG A 76 -16.41 -18.44 9.11
CA ARG A 76 -17.37 -19.29 9.82
C ARG A 76 -17.70 -18.87 11.27
N SER A 77 -16.94 -17.95 11.90
CA SER A 77 -16.89 -17.89 13.38
C SER A 77 -17.26 -16.54 14.05
N ALA A 78 -17.42 -15.42 13.32
CA ALA A 78 -17.49 -14.10 13.98
C ALA A 78 -18.91 -13.57 14.30
N GLY A 79 -19.12 -13.13 15.55
CA GLY A 79 -20.35 -12.51 16.07
C GLY A 79 -20.73 -11.16 15.40
N ARG A 80 -22.03 -10.82 15.45
CA ARG A 80 -22.69 -9.88 14.50
C ARG A 80 -22.54 -8.36 14.76
N LEU A 81 -22.32 -7.89 16.00
CA LEU A 81 -22.42 -6.46 16.31
C LEU A 81 -21.08 -5.71 16.26
N GLY A 82 -20.07 -6.17 17.01
CA GLY A 82 -18.74 -5.53 17.03
C GLY A 82 -18.05 -5.53 15.66
N THR A 83 -18.30 -6.56 14.85
CA THR A 83 -17.74 -6.69 13.50
C THR A 83 -18.21 -5.60 12.53
N ARG A 84 -19.36 -4.94 12.75
CA ARG A 84 -19.85 -3.89 11.85
C ARG A 84 -19.07 -2.58 11.98
N VAL A 85 -18.82 -2.14 13.22
CA VAL A 85 -18.08 -0.89 13.48
C VAL A 85 -16.63 -1.03 13.02
N PHE A 86 -15.97 -2.14 13.34
CA PHE A 86 -14.62 -2.41 12.85
C PHE A 86 -14.55 -2.45 11.32
N LYS A 87 -15.54 -3.06 10.65
CA LYS A 87 -15.61 -3.07 9.18
C LYS A 87 -15.81 -1.69 8.58
N ALA A 88 -16.64 -0.84 9.19
CA ALA A 88 -16.86 0.52 8.72
C ALA A 88 -15.58 1.36 8.85
N ILE A 89 -14.90 1.32 10.01
CA ILE A 89 -13.61 1.99 10.22
C ILE A 89 -12.57 1.48 9.22
N ALA A 90 -12.49 0.16 9.02
CA ALA A 90 -11.57 -0.44 8.07
C ALA A 90 -11.88 -0.05 6.61
N ALA A 91 -13.15 0.08 6.22
CA ALA A 91 -13.53 0.55 4.90
C ALA A 91 -13.13 2.02 4.68
N CYS A 92 -13.29 2.88 5.69
CA CYS A 92 -12.78 4.25 5.66
C CYS A 92 -11.24 4.27 5.54
N GLY A 93 -10.54 3.43 6.29
CA GLY A 93 -9.08 3.29 6.18
C GLY A 93 -8.62 2.81 4.80
N LEU A 94 -9.35 1.86 4.20
CA LEU A 94 -9.07 1.31 2.87
C LEU A 94 -9.29 2.36 1.78
N THR A 95 -10.40 3.09 1.82
CA THR A 95 -10.67 4.18 0.86
C THR A 95 -9.67 5.33 0.99
N PHE A 96 -9.34 5.74 2.21
CA PHE A 96 -8.33 6.77 2.46
C PHE A 96 -6.94 6.34 1.96
N SER A 97 -6.52 5.10 2.26
CA SER A 97 -5.21 4.59 1.83
C SER A 97 -5.08 4.45 0.31
N ILE A 98 -6.12 3.97 -0.38
CA ILE A 98 -6.14 3.94 -1.85
C ILE A 98 -6.05 5.36 -2.42
N THR A 99 -6.82 6.30 -1.87
CA THR A 99 -6.81 7.69 -2.32
C THR A 99 -5.43 8.33 -2.13
N LEU A 100 -4.81 8.14 -0.96
CA LEU A 100 -3.47 8.61 -0.67
C LEU A 100 -2.43 7.98 -1.59
N PHE A 101 -2.54 6.68 -1.88
CA PHE A 101 -1.66 5.97 -2.80
C PHE A 101 -1.76 6.55 -4.22
N CYS A 102 -2.98 6.67 -4.76
CA CYS A 102 -3.22 7.22 -6.09
C CYS A 102 -2.77 8.68 -6.19
N PHE A 103 -3.07 9.50 -5.19
CA PHE A 103 -2.64 10.90 -5.13
C PHE A 103 -1.11 11.01 -5.13
N THR A 104 -0.44 10.22 -4.28
CA THR A 104 1.02 10.24 -4.18
C THR A 104 1.67 9.74 -5.47
N LEU A 105 1.13 8.69 -6.09
CA LEU A 105 1.67 8.14 -7.32
C LEU A 105 1.56 9.14 -8.47
N ARG A 106 0.41 9.81 -8.61
CA ARG A 106 0.21 10.89 -9.59
C ARG A 106 1.13 12.07 -9.32
N TYR A 107 1.28 12.47 -8.06
CA TYR A 107 2.20 13.54 -7.69
C TYR A 107 3.64 13.23 -8.12
N VAL A 108 4.11 12.00 -7.86
CA VAL A 108 5.44 11.56 -8.29
C VAL A 108 5.54 11.54 -9.81
N ALA A 109 4.50 11.08 -10.51
CA ALA A 109 4.44 11.06 -11.97
C ALA A 109 4.61 12.46 -12.59
N ASP A 110 3.88 13.44 -12.06
CA ASP A 110 3.85 14.79 -12.59
C ASP A 110 5.15 15.57 -12.28
N ASN A 111 5.78 15.33 -11.12
CA ASN A 111 6.94 16.10 -10.65
C ASN A 111 8.30 15.48 -11.00
N LYS A 112 8.34 14.30 -11.64
CA LYS A 112 9.61 13.63 -12.00
C LYS A 112 10.39 14.35 -13.10
N VAL A 113 9.74 15.25 -13.84
CA VAL A 113 10.34 16.01 -14.95
C VAL A 113 11.38 17.04 -14.47
N GLU A 114 11.40 17.41 -13.19
CA GLU A 114 12.24 18.54 -12.72
C GLU A 114 13.69 18.20 -12.32
N GLY A 115 14.16 16.95 -12.45
CA GLY A 115 15.57 16.61 -12.17
C GLY A 115 16.04 16.82 -10.71
N LYS A 116 15.15 17.21 -9.79
CA LYS A 116 15.46 17.39 -8.37
C LYS A 116 15.65 16.03 -7.69
N LYS A 117 16.82 15.85 -7.06
CA LYS A 117 17.18 14.64 -6.30
C LYS A 117 16.26 14.38 -5.09
N ILE A 118 15.61 15.41 -4.54
CA ILE A 118 14.77 15.30 -3.34
C ILE A 118 13.44 16.02 -3.56
N GLN A 119 12.34 15.27 -3.49
CA GLN A 119 10.99 15.82 -3.54
C GLN A 119 10.59 16.34 -2.16
N ARG A 120 10.26 17.63 -2.04
CA ARG A 120 9.90 18.30 -0.76
C ARG A 120 8.48 18.87 -0.75
N SER A 121 7.75 18.69 -1.84
CA SER A 121 6.43 19.29 -2.09
C SER A 121 5.33 18.22 -2.16
N GLY A 122 4.07 18.67 -2.07
CA GLY A 122 2.91 17.78 -2.06
C GLY A 122 2.92 16.81 -0.86
N PRO A 123 2.67 15.49 -1.06
CA PRO A 123 2.62 14.52 0.03
C PRO A 123 3.97 14.37 0.75
N TYR A 124 5.08 14.62 0.05
CA TYR A 124 6.43 14.59 0.63
C TYR A 124 6.70 15.73 1.61
N LYS A 125 5.88 16.79 1.62
CA LYS A 125 5.98 17.83 2.66
C LYS A 125 5.60 17.29 4.05
N TYR A 126 4.70 16.32 4.11
CA TYR A 126 4.11 15.81 5.36
C TYR A 126 4.73 14.50 5.81
N ALA A 127 5.07 13.62 4.87
CA ALA A 127 5.65 12.32 5.13
C ALA A 127 6.83 12.06 4.19
N ARG A 128 7.94 11.53 4.72
CA ARG A 128 9.09 11.14 3.88
C ARG A 128 8.78 9.97 2.95
N HIS A 129 7.91 9.06 3.40
CA HIS A 129 7.61 7.80 2.71
C HIS A 129 6.09 7.62 2.46
N PRO A 130 5.42 8.57 1.77
CA PRO A 130 3.95 8.59 1.68
C PRO A 130 3.37 7.35 0.99
N LEU A 131 4.07 6.78 0.00
CA LEU A 131 3.68 5.52 -0.65
C LEU A 131 3.74 4.32 0.30
N TYR A 132 4.79 4.21 1.13
CA TYR A 132 4.88 3.14 2.14
C TYR A 132 3.80 3.32 3.20
N SER A 133 3.55 4.55 3.66
CA SER A 133 2.48 4.85 4.60
C SER A 133 1.11 4.43 4.08
N ALA A 134 0.80 4.79 2.83
CA ALA A 134 -0.46 4.41 2.19
C ALA A 134 -0.61 2.88 2.12
N LEU A 135 0.43 2.16 1.74
CA LEU A 135 0.40 0.70 1.64
C LEU A 135 0.32 0.01 3.01
N ILE A 136 1.01 0.53 4.02
CA ILE A 136 0.93 -0.02 5.37
C ILE A 136 -0.48 0.14 5.93
N LEU A 137 -1.07 1.32 5.76
CA LEU A 137 -2.43 1.58 6.16
C LEU A 137 -3.44 0.74 5.37
N TYR A 138 -3.19 0.54 4.07
CA TYR A 138 -3.99 -0.30 3.20
C TYR A 138 -4.03 -1.76 3.68
N TRP A 139 -2.87 -2.36 3.94
CA TRP A 139 -2.79 -3.74 4.41
C TRP A 139 -3.37 -3.92 5.80
N ALA A 140 -3.13 -2.98 6.72
CA ALA A 140 -3.76 -2.98 8.03
C ALA A 140 -5.30 -2.93 7.90
N SER A 141 -5.80 -2.06 7.04
CA SER A 141 -7.24 -1.93 6.76
C SER A 141 -7.81 -3.21 6.14
N CYS A 142 -7.10 -3.88 5.22
CA CYS A 142 -7.52 -5.17 4.66
C CYS A 142 -7.67 -6.25 5.75
N CYS A 143 -6.68 -6.36 6.64
CA CYS A 143 -6.72 -7.33 7.73
C CYS A 143 -7.87 -7.05 8.70
N THR A 144 -8.08 -5.78 9.10
CA THR A 144 -9.20 -5.40 9.98
C THR A 144 -10.56 -5.58 9.30
N TYR A 145 -10.66 -5.28 7.99
CA TYR A 145 -11.89 -5.44 7.21
C TYR A 145 -12.34 -6.91 7.14
N LEU A 146 -11.38 -7.84 7.01
CA LEU A 146 -11.64 -9.29 7.08
C LEU A 146 -11.64 -9.85 8.50
N SER A 147 -11.38 -9.02 9.51
CA SER A 147 -11.20 -9.46 10.91
C SER A 147 -10.11 -10.54 11.07
N CYS A 148 -9.09 -10.50 10.22
CA CYS A 148 -7.95 -11.41 10.18
C CYS A 148 -6.79 -10.84 11.03
N PHE A 149 -6.91 -10.98 12.35
CA PHE A 149 -5.96 -10.39 13.29
C PHE A 149 -4.62 -11.14 13.36
N ILE A 150 -4.56 -12.43 13.02
CA ILE A 150 -3.31 -13.18 12.95
C ILE A 150 -2.46 -12.66 11.78
N SER A 151 -3.09 -12.44 10.62
CA SER A 151 -2.48 -11.83 9.44
C SER A 151 -2.09 -10.38 9.71
N LEU A 152 -2.85 -9.63 10.51
CA LEU A 152 -2.45 -8.30 10.94
C LEU A 152 -1.16 -8.35 11.77
N ALA A 153 -1.06 -9.26 12.74
CA ALA A 153 0.15 -9.42 13.54
C ALA A 153 1.36 -9.86 12.69
N ALA A 154 1.16 -10.82 11.78
CA ALA A 154 2.18 -11.24 10.81
C ALA A 154 2.62 -10.08 9.89
N PHE A 155 1.67 -9.25 9.45
CA PHE A 155 1.95 -8.06 8.65
C PHE A 155 2.77 -7.02 9.42
N LEU A 156 2.42 -6.72 10.68
CA LEU A 156 3.19 -5.80 11.52
C LEU A 156 4.62 -6.31 11.75
N TRP A 157 4.76 -7.61 12.01
CA TRP A 157 6.08 -8.26 12.11
C TRP A 157 6.86 -8.13 10.78
N PHE A 158 6.20 -8.33 9.64
CA PHE A 158 6.81 -8.16 8.32
C PHE A 158 7.27 -6.71 8.09
N VAL A 159 6.46 -5.71 8.43
CA VAL A 159 6.82 -4.28 8.33
C VAL A 159 8.08 -3.99 9.14
N ASN A 160 8.13 -4.44 10.40
CA ASN A 160 9.27 -4.21 11.28
C ASN A 160 10.56 -4.87 10.78
N ASN A 161 10.48 -6.11 10.28
CA ASN A 161 11.67 -6.88 9.90
C ASN A 161 12.13 -6.69 8.46
N ARG A 162 11.25 -6.28 7.54
CA ARG A 162 11.56 -6.19 6.10
C ARG A 162 11.46 -4.77 5.57
N ILE A 163 10.43 -4.02 5.94
CA ILE A 163 10.20 -2.67 5.40
C ILE A 163 11.11 -1.67 6.10
N PHE A 164 11.21 -1.68 7.44
CA PHE A 164 12.05 -0.71 8.16
C PHE A 164 13.54 -0.78 7.77
N PRO A 165 14.18 -1.96 7.65
CA PRO A 165 15.57 -2.03 7.21
C PRO A 165 15.77 -1.50 5.79
N ARG A 166 14.85 -1.82 4.86
CA ARG A 166 14.91 -1.32 3.46
C ARG A 166 14.79 0.19 3.38
N ILE A 167 13.91 0.79 4.19
CA ILE A 167 13.77 2.25 4.26
C ILE A 167 15.06 2.85 4.82
N LYS A 168 15.57 2.30 5.93
CA LYS A 168 16.80 2.78 6.57
C LYS A 168 18.02 2.72 5.64
N GLU A 169 18.16 1.66 4.85
CA GLU A 169 19.22 1.51 3.86
C GLU A 169 19.13 2.59 2.78
N ARG A 170 17.94 2.81 2.20
CA ARG A 170 17.71 3.89 1.23
C ARG A 170 17.95 5.27 1.80
N GLU A 171 17.51 5.52 3.04
CA GLU A 171 17.77 6.81 3.67
C GLU A 171 19.26 7.02 3.90
N ARG A 172 20.04 5.97 4.22
CA ARG A 172 21.50 6.06 4.31
C ARG A 172 22.14 6.39 2.96
N GLU A 173 21.69 5.75 1.88
CA GLU A 173 22.14 6.07 0.52
C GLU A 173 21.80 7.53 0.14
N MET A 174 20.59 8.00 0.47
CA MET A 174 20.21 9.39 0.19
C MET A 174 21.02 10.39 1.01
N ILE A 175 21.34 10.08 2.27
CA ILE A 175 22.21 10.89 3.13
C ILE A 175 23.64 10.95 2.57
N SER A 176 24.17 9.84 2.04
CA SER A 176 25.52 9.84 1.45
C SER A 176 25.59 10.59 0.12
N ILE A 177 24.48 10.67 -0.62
CA ILE A 177 24.40 11.39 -1.90
C ILE A 177 24.13 12.89 -1.71
N SER A 178 23.39 13.29 -0.67
CA SER A 178 22.93 14.67 -0.50
C SER A 178 22.83 15.11 0.97
N SER A 179 23.57 16.16 1.33
CA SER A 179 23.48 16.82 2.64
C SER A 179 22.08 17.41 2.88
N GLU A 180 21.41 17.87 1.82
CA GLU A 180 20.04 18.40 1.87
C GLU A 180 19.01 17.37 2.37
N TYR A 181 19.27 16.07 2.20
CA TYR A 181 18.38 15.04 2.72
C TYR A 181 18.42 14.98 4.25
N THR A 182 19.56 15.32 4.86
CA THR A 182 19.71 15.34 6.31
C THR A 182 18.83 16.41 6.95
N GLU A 183 18.74 17.59 6.32
CA GLU A 183 17.85 18.67 6.76
C GLU A 183 16.38 18.27 6.59
N TYR A 184 16.03 17.71 5.44
CA TYR A 184 14.68 17.22 5.17
C TYR A 184 14.25 16.14 6.17
N ARG A 185 15.15 15.22 6.53
CA ARG A 185 14.91 14.18 7.54
C ARG A 185 14.61 14.76 8.92
N LYS A 186 15.23 15.87 9.31
CA LYS A 186 14.96 16.54 10.59
C LYS A 186 13.61 17.27 10.57
N ALA A 187 13.22 17.82 9.43
CA ALA A 187 12.01 18.63 9.31
C ALA A 187 10.72 17.81 9.10
N VAL A 188 10.81 16.64 8.45
CA VAL A 188 9.63 15.90 7.99
C VAL A 188 9.50 14.53 8.66
N TRP A 189 8.28 14.24 9.13
CA TRP A 189 7.94 12.96 9.72
C TRP A 189 8.12 11.81 8.72
N SER A 190 8.50 10.62 9.19
CA SER A 190 8.72 9.48 8.31
C SER A 190 7.47 9.04 7.55
N GLY A 191 6.28 9.30 8.12
CA GLY A 191 5.00 8.79 7.63
C GLY A 191 4.62 7.42 8.19
N ILE A 192 5.51 6.76 8.94
CA ILE A 192 5.32 5.38 9.37
C ILE A 192 5.35 5.33 10.90
N PRO A 193 4.27 4.86 11.56
CA PRO A 193 4.24 4.71 13.01
C PRO A 193 5.41 3.83 13.50
N MET A 194 6.01 4.19 14.63
CA MET A 194 7.14 3.49 15.26
C MET A 194 8.49 3.52 14.49
N TYR A 195 8.56 4.16 13.31
CA TYR A 195 9.81 4.39 12.59
C TYR A 195 10.34 5.82 12.82
N LYS A 196 11.61 5.93 13.26
CA LYS A 196 12.32 7.21 13.53
C LYS A 196 13.24 7.65 12.37
#